data_AF-A0A2S6IFT7-F1
#
_entry.id   AF-A0A2S6IFT7-F1
#
_cell.length_a   1.000
_cell.length_b   1.000
_cell.length_c   1.000
_cell.angle_alpha   90.00
_cell.angle_beta   90.00
_cell.angle_gamma   90.00
#
_symmetry.space_group_name_H-M   'P 1'
#
loop_
_entity.id
_entity.type
_entity.pdbx_description
1 polymer ?
#
loop_
_entity_poly.entity_id
_entity_poly.type
_entity_poly.pdbx_seq_one_letter_code
_entity_poly.pdbx_strand_id
1 'polypeptide(L)'
;MTIPISSNLPEIEHNLAKKAELLIALTSSLNSGENKFTTYLKSQFQLEKLSKKLQNWHELDFADFIKELNKAIKATNRAATKAAVIDLGDPSGQKETTPYQVIPELTKKDEYEWMELFEEKKKEVQQLQSQINQTEKEIDQMVYELYGLSDEEIKIVENS
;
A
#
# COMPACT_ATOMS: atom_id res chain seq x y z
N MET A 1 3.54 42.94 -13.81
CA MET A 1 4.63 42.55 -12.89
C MET A 1 5.32 41.36 -13.52
N THR A 2 6.58 41.50 -13.92
CA THR A 2 7.39 40.36 -14.39
C THR A 2 8.03 39.74 -13.16
N ILE A 3 7.66 38.51 -12.84
CA ILE A 3 8.33 37.73 -11.78
C ILE A 3 9.75 37.46 -12.29
N PRO A 4 10.79 37.85 -11.55
CA PRO A 4 12.17 37.60 -11.96
C PRO A 4 12.43 36.09 -11.98
N ILE A 5 12.91 35.57 -13.09
CA ILE A 5 13.38 34.18 -13.19
C ILE A 5 14.81 34.14 -12.65
N SER A 6 15.11 33.15 -11.81
CA SER A 6 16.46 32.92 -11.29
C SER A 6 17.50 32.84 -12.41
N SER A 7 18.67 33.48 -12.22
CA SER A 7 19.77 33.46 -13.20
C SER A 7 20.40 32.08 -13.42
N ASN A 8 20.08 31.11 -12.55
CA ASN A 8 20.56 29.72 -12.61
C ASN A 8 19.51 28.75 -13.20
N LEU A 9 18.57 29.25 -14.00
CA LEU A 9 17.48 28.48 -14.60
C LEU A 9 17.92 27.11 -15.18
N PRO A 10 18.97 27.00 -16.01
CA PRO A 10 19.32 25.70 -16.62
C PRO A 10 19.76 24.65 -15.59
N GLU A 11 20.39 25.06 -14.49
CA GLU A 11 20.81 24.15 -13.42
C GLU A 11 19.61 23.69 -12.59
N ILE A 12 18.70 24.62 -12.26
CA ILE A 12 17.48 24.33 -11.52
C ILE A 12 16.58 23.39 -12.32
N GLU A 13 16.37 23.65 -13.62
CA GLU A 13 15.58 22.79 -14.50
C GLU A 13 16.16 21.37 -14.59
N HIS A 14 17.49 21.24 -14.73
CA HIS A 14 18.15 19.93 -14.77
C HIS A 14 18.01 19.16 -13.45
N ASN A 15 18.15 19.84 -12.32
CA ASN A 15 17.98 19.22 -11.01
C ASN A 15 16.53 18.83 -10.72
N LEU A 16 15.56 19.66 -11.14
CA LEU A 16 14.13 19.35 -11.09
C LEU A 16 13.81 18.09 -11.91
N ALA A 17 14.33 18.00 -13.15
CA ALA A 17 14.13 16.82 -13.99
C ALA A 17 14.65 15.55 -13.31
N LYS A 18 15.86 15.59 -12.75
CA LYS A 18 16.44 14.45 -12.01
C LYS A 18 15.61 14.05 -10.78
N LYS A 19 15.11 15.02 -10.01
CA LYS A 19 14.27 14.71 -8.85
C LYS A 19 12.90 14.18 -9.25
N ALA A 20 12.32 14.66 -10.35
CA ALA A 20 11.08 14.11 -10.89
C ALA A 20 11.27 12.65 -11.34
N GLU A 21 12.37 12.32 -12.04
CA GLU A 21 12.72 10.94 -12.40
C GLU A 21 12.89 10.06 -11.15
N LEU A 22 13.59 10.57 -10.12
CA LEU A 22 13.74 9.87 -8.85
C LEU A 22 12.39 9.63 -8.16
N LEU A 23 11.51 10.63 -8.10
CA LEU A 23 10.18 10.52 -7.50
C LEU A 23 9.34 9.45 -8.18
N ILE A 24 9.38 9.38 -9.52
CA ILE A 24 8.72 8.33 -10.31
C ILE A 24 9.28 6.95 -9.97
N ALA A 25 10.62 6.82 -9.86
CA ALA A 25 11.27 5.57 -9.52
C ALA A 25 10.94 5.09 -8.10
N LEU A 26 10.95 6.00 -7.12
CA LEU A 26 10.59 5.72 -5.73
C LEU A 26 9.12 5.31 -5.61
N THR A 27 8.21 6.05 -6.25
CA THR A 27 6.76 5.74 -6.26
C THR A 27 6.49 4.39 -6.91
N SER A 28 7.19 4.07 -8.01
CA SER A 28 7.09 2.75 -8.66
C SER A 28 7.59 1.63 -7.75
N SER A 29 8.66 1.88 -6.99
CA SER A 29 9.23 0.92 -6.03
C SER A 29 8.30 0.69 -4.84
N LEU A 30 7.69 1.75 -4.31
CA LEU A 30 6.67 1.69 -3.26
C LEU A 30 5.49 0.82 -3.70
N ASN A 31 4.88 1.16 -4.84
CA ASN A 31 3.77 0.42 -5.41
C ASN A 31 4.15 -1.04 -5.68
N SER A 32 5.38 -1.31 -6.13
CA SER A 32 5.87 -2.68 -6.34
C SER A 32 5.95 -3.45 -5.02
N GLY A 33 6.50 -2.85 -3.96
CA GLY A 33 6.60 -3.45 -2.63
C GLY A 33 5.23 -3.80 -2.04
N GLU A 34 4.29 -2.86 -2.08
CA GLU A 34 2.92 -3.05 -1.61
C GLU A 34 2.19 -4.16 -2.37
N ASN A 35 2.32 -4.17 -3.70
CA ASN A 35 1.69 -5.17 -4.55
C ASN A 35 2.32 -6.55 -4.37
N LYS A 36 3.64 -6.64 -4.17
CA LYS A 36 4.33 -7.91 -3.90
C LYS A 36 3.82 -8.53 -2.60
N PHE A 37 3.74 -7.76 -1.51
CA PHE A 37 3.23 -8.28 -0.24
C PHE A 37 1.74 -8.65 -0.34
N THR A 38 0.93 -7.82 -0.98
CA THR A 38 -0.49 -8.13 -1.27
C THR A 38 -0.65 -9.42 -2.08
N THR A 39 0.16 -9.61 -3.11
CA THR A 39 0.14 -10.83 -3.95
C THR A 39 0.57 -12.05 -3.15
N TYR A 40 1.60 -11.90 -2.32
CA TYR A 40 2.04 -12.94 -1.40
C TYR A 40 0.93 -13.35 -0.43
N LEU A 41 0.25 -12.40 0.23
CA LEU A 41 -0.88 -12.68 1.12
C LEU A 41 -2.02 -13.42 0.39
N LYS A 42 -2.37 -12.96 -0.82
CA LYS A 42 -3.39 -13.62 -1.65
C LYS A 42 -3.01 -15.06 -1.98
N SER A 43 -1.76 -15.30 -2.37
CA SER A 43 -1.26 -16.65 -2.67
C SER A 43 -1.24 -17.54 -1.44
N GLN A 44 -0.71 -17.04 -0.32
CA GLN A 44 -0.51 -17.79 0.92
C GLN A 44 -1.83 -18.27 1.53
N PHE A 45 -2.88 -17.45 1.42
CA PHE A 45 -4.20 -17.73 2.01
C PHE A 45 -5.32 -17.85 0.97
N GLN A 46 -4.97 -18.06 -0.30
CA GLN A 46 -5.91 -18.23 -1.43
C GLN A 46 -7.03 -17.16 -1.42
N LEU A 47 -6.68 -15.91 -1.10
CA LEU A 47 -7.65 -14.83 -0.94
C LEU A 47 -8.06 -14.30 -2.31
N GLU A 48 -9.35 -14.39 -2.63
CA GLU A 48 -9.89 -13.82 -3.87
C GLU A 48 -9.78 -12.29 -3.89
N LYS A 49 -10.02 -11.65 -2.74
CA LYS A 49 -9.99 -10.19 -2.59
C LYS A 49 -9.45 -9.77 -1.23
N LEU A 50 -8.78 -8.63 -1.20
CA LEU A 50 -8.40 -7.95 0.04
C LEU A 50 -9.37 -6.80 0.34
N SER A 51 -9.57 -6.53 1.63
CA SER A 51 -10.28 -5.33 2.06
C SER A 51 -9.43 -4.08 1.80
N LYS A 52 -10.05 -2.89 1.75
CA LYS A 52 -9.29 -1.62 1.62
C LYS A 52 -8.25 -1.45 2.74
N LYS A 53 -8.58 -1.84 3.97
CA LYS A 53 -7.63 -1.81 5.10
C LYS A 53 -6.41 -2.70 4.87
N LEU A 54 -6.62 -3.91 4.34
CA LEU A 54 -5.54 -4.86 4.11
C LEU A 54 -4.75 -4.55 2.81
N GLN A 55 -5.32 -3.75 1.89
CA GLN A 55 -4.57 -3.14 0.79
C GLN A 55 -3.62 -2.06 1.34
N ASN A 56 -4.05 -1.29 2.33
CA ASN A 56 -3.23 -0.30 3.04
C ASN A 56 -2.57 -0.89 4.31
N TRP A 57 -2.10 -2.14 4.24
CA TRP A 57 -1.56 -2.88 5.38
C TRP A 57 -0.43 -2.16 6.12
N HIS A 58 0.36 -1.33 5.42
CA HIS A 58 1.49 -0.58 5.97
C HIS A 58 1.03 0.57 6.90
N GLU A 59 -0.25 0.96 6.87
CA GLU A 59 -0.86 1.93 7.79
C GLU A 59 -1.33 1.28 9.11
N LEU A 60 -1.43 -0.06 9.15
CA LEU A 60 -1.94 -0.79 10.31
C LEU A 60 -0.84 -1.02 11.35
N ASP A 61 -1.22 -1.17 12.61
CA ASP A 61 -0.37 -1.87 13.58
C ASP A 61 -0.49 -3.40 13.39
N PHE A 62 0.40 -4.15 14.03
CA PHE A 62 0.43 -5.59 13.88
C PHE A 62 -0.87 -6.27 14.37
N ALA A 63 -1.48 -5.76 15.44
CA ALA A 63 -2.70 -6.35 16.00
C ALA A 63 -3.89 -6.20 15.04
N ASP A 64 -4.05 -5.02 14.43
CA ASP A 64 -5.05 -4.76 13.42
C ASP A 64 -4.75 -5.50 12.11
N PHE A 65 -3.48 -5.63 11.71
CA PHE A 65 -3.09 -6.45 10.56
C PHE A 65 -3.54 -7.91 10.71
N ILE A 66 -3.19 -8.58 11.83
CA ILE A 66 -3.59 -9.97 12.08
C ILE A 66 -5.11 -10.12 12.12
N LYS A 67 -5.80 -9.17 12.74
CA LYS A 67 -7.27 -9.15 12.80
C LYS A 67 -7.90 -9.05 11.42
N GLU A 68 -7.41 -8.15 10.56
CA GLU A 68 -7.92 -8.00 9.20
C GLU A 68 -7.56 -9.20 8.31
N LEU A 69 -6.38 -9.80 8.49
CA LEU A 69 -5.97 -11.01 7.78
C LEU A 69 -6.85 -12.22 8.15
N ASN A 70 -7.10 -12.46 9.44
CA ASN A 70 -8.00 -13.52 9.89
C ASN A 70 -9.46 -13.32 9.42
N LYS A 71 -9.92 -12.06 9.31
CA LYS A 71 -11.22 -11.75 8.69
C LYS A 71 -11.26 -12.13 7.21
N ALA A 72 -10.19 -11.87 6.46
CA ALA A 72 -10.09 -12.24 5.06
C ALA A 72 -10.13 -13.76 4.88
N ILE A 73 -9.36 -14.51 5.67
CA ILE A 73 -9.38 -15.99 5.69
C ILE A 73 -10.78 -16.53 5.97
N LYS A 74 -11.45 -16.01 7.01
CA LYS A 74 -12.85 -16.37 7.32
C LYS A 74 -13.80 -16.11 6.17
N ALA A 75 -13.65 -14.98 5.49
CA ALA A 75 -14.49 -14.63 4.35
C ALA A 75 -14.29 -15.60 3.18
N THR A 76 -13.04 -15.95 2.87
CA THR A 76 -12.68 -16.95 1.84
C THR A 76 -13.28 -18.31 2.17
N ASN A 77 -13.08 -18.81 3.39
CA ASN A 77 -13.63 -20.10 3.83
C ASN A 77 -15.16 -20.13 3.73
N ARG A 78 -15.83 -19.05 4.14
CA ARG A 78 -17.30 -18.91 4.03
C ARG A 78 -17.76 -18.89 2.56
N ALA A 79 -17.04 -18.22 1.68
CA ALA A 79 -17.36 -18.18 0.25
C ALA A 79 -17.27 -19.58 -0.36
N ALA A 80 -16.20 -20.30 -0.04
CA ALA A 80 -16.00 -21.64 -0.55
C ALA A 80 -16.99 -22.68 0.02
N THR A 81 -17.36 -22.57 1.30
CA THR A 81 -18.43 -23.43 1.86
C THR A 81 -19.75 -23.23 1.11
N LYS A 82 -20.08 -21.99 0.73
CA LYS A 82 -21.28 -21.71 -0.06
C LYS A 82 -21.18 -22.26 -1.48
N ALA A 83 -20.00 -22.15 -2.11
CA ALA A 83 -19.76 -22.67 -3.46
C ALA A 83 -19.74 -24.21 -3.52
N ALA A 84 -19.40 -24.88 -2.42
CA ALA A 84 -19.37 -26.33 -2.34
C ALA A 84 -20.76 -26.98 -2.25
N VAL A 85 -21.79 -26.21 -1.89
CA VAL A 85 -23.19 -26.70 -1.85
C VAL A 85 -23.73 -26.75 -3.27
N ILE A 86 -24.01 -27.96 -3.77
CA ILE A 86 -24.64 -28.16 -5.07
C ILE A 86 -26.16 -28.25 -4.86
N ASP A 87 -26.91 -27.34 -5.46
CA ASP A 87 -28.36 -27.44 -5.57
C ASP A 87 -28.72 -28.25 -6.81
N LEU A 88 -29.00 -29.54 -6.62
CA LEU A 88 -29.37 -30.46 -7.70
C LEU A 88 -30.85 -30.35 -8.11
N GLY A 89 -31.64 -29.46 -7.48
CA GLY A 89 -33.07 -29.33 -7.75
C GLY A 89 -33.91 -30.54 -7.28
N ASP A 90 -33.37 -31.37 -6.38
CA ASP A 90 -34.09 -32.51 -5.82
C ASP A 90 -35.13 -32.05 -4.76
N PRO A 91 -36.43 -32.32 -4.96
CA PRO A 91 -37.48 -32.00 -3.99
C PRO A 91 -37.34 -32.73 -2.64
N SER A 92 -36.43 -33.70 -2.50
CA SER A 92 -36.13 -34.38 -1.22
C SER A 92 -35.37 -33.49 -0.21
N GLY A 93 -34.85 -32.35 -0.65
CA GLY A 93 -34.15 -31.37 0.21
C GLY A 93 -32.72 -31.78 0.59
N GLN A 94 -32.18 -32.87 0.04
CA GLN A 94 -30.79 -33.27 0.26
C GLN A 94 -29.85 -32.36 -0.53
N LYS A 95 -28.94 -31.70 0.19
CA LYS A 95 -27.86 -30.89 -0.40
C LYS A 95 -26.60 -31.73 -0.40
N GLU A 96 -26.08 -32.03 -1.59
CA GLU A 96 -24.76 -32.63 -1.72
C GLU A 96 -23.68 -31.54 -1.61
N THR A 97 -22.56 -31.87 -0.98
CA THR A 97 -21.43 -30.97 -0.81
C THR A 97 -20.21 -31.55 -1.48
N THR A 98 -19.53 -30.77 -2.33
CA THR A 98 -18.21 -31.15 -2.83
C THR A 98 -17.15 -31.02 -1.72
N PRO A 99 -16.14 -31.89 -1.69
CA PRO A 99 -15.01 -31.73 -0.76
C PRO A 99 -14.32 -30.38 -0.96
N TYR A 100 -14.15 -29.62 0.11
CA TYR A 100 -13.43 -28.35 0.11
C TYR A 100 -12.42 -28.29 1.27
N GLN A 101 -11.32 -27.56 1.07
CA GLN A 101 -10.23 -27.39 2.04
C GLN A 101 -10.38 -26.06 2.77
N VAL A 102 -10.59 -26.10 4.09
CA VAL A 102 -10.67 -24.89 4.92
C VAL A 102 -9.26 -24.40 5.25
N ILE A 103 -9.03 -23.10 5.06
CA ILE A 103 -7.76 -22.46 5.40
C ILE A 103 -7.76 -22.18 6.90
N PRO A 104 -6.80 -22.70 7.68
CA PRO A 104 -6.75 -22.46 9.11
C PRO A 104 -6.52 -20.97 9.41
N GLU A 105 -7.14 -20.47 10.48
CA GLU A 105 -6.82 -19.16 11.04
C GLU A 105 -5.42 -19.14 11.62
N LEU A 106 -4.79 -17.96 11.68
CA LEU A 106 -3.46 -17.82 12.26
C LEU A 106 -3.50 -18.16 13.75
N THR A 107 -2.62 -19.05 14.18
CA THR A 107 -2.38 -19.38 15.58
C THR A 107 -1.41 -18.38 16.23
N LYS A 108 -1.26 -18.43 17.55
CA LYS A 108 -0.26 -17.62 18.26
C LYS A 108 1.17 -17.89 17.80
N LYS A 109 1.47 -19.12 17.37
CA LYS A 109 2.80 -19.44 16.83
C LYS A 109 3.00 -18.75 15.48
N ASP A 110 1.99 -18.80 14.61
CA ASP A 110 2.04 -18.16 13.30
C ASP A 110 2.15 -16.63 13.45
N GLU A 111 1.47 -16.03 14.44
CA GLU A 111 1.58 -14.59 14.72
C GLU A 111 3.05 -14.13 14.91
N TYR A 112 3.94 -14.94 15.51
CA TYR A 112 5.35 -14.55 15.65
C TYR A 112 6.07 -14.47 14.30
N GLU A 113 5.85 -15.45 13.42
CA GLU A 113 6.45 -15.47 12.08
C GLU A 113 5.91 -14.31 11.23
N TRP A 114 4.61 -14.01 11.38
CA TRP A 114 3.97 -12.89 10.70
C TRP A 114 4.41 -11.53 11.24
N MET A 115 4.74 -11.42 12.53
CA MET A 115 5.19 -10.16 13.13
C MET A 115 6.49 -9.69 12.49
N GLU A 116 7.50 -10.57 12.41
CA GLU A 116 8.79 -10.22 11.83
C GLU A 116 8.64 -9.81 10.36
N LEU A 117 7.95 -10.64 9.57
CA LEU A 117 7.72 -10.35 8.15
C LEU A 117 6.94 -9.06 7.93
N PHE A 118 5.88 -8.83 8.72
CA PHE A 118 5.07 -7.63 8.63
C PHE A 118 5.87 -6.37 8.94
N GLU A 119 6.61 -6.36 10.05
CA GLU A 119 7.41 -5.21 10.47
C GLU A 119 8.55 -4.92 9.50
N GLU A 120 9.21 -5.96 8.96
CA GLU A 120 10.23 -5.81 7.93
C GLU A 120 9.66 -5.13 6.67
N LYS A 121 8.56 -5.67 6.13
CA LYS A 121 7.95 -5.15 4.91
C LYS A 121 7.36 -3.76 5.13
N LYS A 122 6.77 -3.52 6.30
CA LYS A 122 6.23 -2.20 6.67
C LYS A 122 7.35 -1.17 6.73
N LYS A 123 8.49 -1.52 7.33
CA LYS A 123 9.67 -0.65 7.37
C LYS A 123 10.19 -0.32 5.99
N GLU A 124 10.28 -1.29 5.08
CA GLU A 124 10.70 -1.04 3.68
C GLU A 124 9.78 -0.02 2.98
N VAL A 125 8.47 -0.18 3.11
CA VAL A 125 7.46 0.71 2.52
C VAL A 125 7.52 2.10 3.16
N GLN A 126 7.61 2.19 4.49
CA GLN A 126 7.71 3.46 5.22
C GLN A 126 9.00 4.22 4.89
N GLN A 127 10.11 3.52 4.67
CA GLN A 127 11.35 4.14 4.21
C GLN A 127 11.20 4.77 2.82
N LEU A 128 10.52 4.08 1.91
CA LEU A 128 10.21 4.64 0.57
C LEU A 128 9.28 5.85 0.67
N GLN A 129 8.23 5.79 1.49
CA GLN A 129 7.34 6.93 1.75
C GLN A 129 8.12 8.14 2.31
N SER A 130 9.04 7.90 3.24
CA SER A 130 9.89 8.97 3.77
C SER A 130 10.80 9.58 2.70
N GLN A 131 11.35 8.78 1.79
CA GLN A 131 12.20 9.28 0.69
C GLN A 131 11.37 10.06 -0.34
N ILE A 132 10.16 9.62 -0.63
CA ILE A 132 9.19 10.31 -1.50
C ILE A 132 8.88 11.68 -0.92
N ASN A 133 8.41 11.73 0.33
CA ASN A 133 8.06 12.98 1.00
C ASN A 133 9.24 13.96 1.09
N GLN A 134 10.46 13.44 1.30
CA GLN A 134 11.67 14.27 1.30
C GLN A 134 11.99 14.81 -0.09
N THR A 135 11.85 13.99 -1.13
CA THR A 135 12.10 14.40 -2.53
C THR A 135 11.07 15.44 -2.98
N GLU A 136 9.80 15.29 -2.60
CA GLU A 136 8.74 16.26 -2.89
C GLU A 136 9.05 17.62 -2.26
N LYS A 137 9.42 17.66 -0.97
CA LYS A 137 9.85 18.90 -0.31
C LYS A 137 11.04 19.57 -0.98
N GLU A 138 12.00 18.78 -1.44
CA GLU A 138 13.15 19.31 -2.18
C GLU A 138 12.74 19.88 -3.55
N ILE A 139 11.76 19.27 -4.22
CA ILE A 139 11.17 19.81 -5.45
C ILE A 139 10.47 21.13 -5.15
N ASP A 140 9.63 21.19 -4.13
CA ASP A 140 8.91 22.41 -3.72
C ASP A 140 9.90 23.56 -3.44
N GLN A 141 10.96 23.29 -2.69
CA GLN A 141 12.01 24.26 -2.40
C GLN A 141 12.69 24.78 -3.67
N MET A 142 13.05 23.90 -4.61
CA MET A 142 13.65 24.33 -5.88
C MET A 142 12.67 25.13 -6.75
N VAL A 143 11.36 24.82 -6.69
CA VAL A 143 10.33 25.61 -7.36
C VAL A 143 10.19 26.99 -6.74
N TYR A 144 10.22 27.11 -5.41
CA TYR A 144 10.22 28.40 -4.73
C TYR A 144 11.42 29.27 -5.12
N GLU A 145 12.60 28.66 -5.18
CA GLU A 145 13.83 29.33 -5.64
C GLU A 145 13.75 29.76 -7.10
N LEU A 146 13.14 28.95 -7.97
CA LEU A 146 12.94 29.27 -9.38
C LEU A 146 12.10 30.54 -9.58
N TYR A 147 11.06 30.69 -8.77
CA TYR A 147 10.15 31.84 -8.79
C TYR A 147 10.58 32.98 -7.86
N GLY A 148 11.65 32.79 -7.07
CA GLY A 148 12.19 33.78 -6.13
C GLY A 148 11.23 34.14 -5.00
N LEU A 149 10.44 33.17 -4.50
CA LEU A 149 9.50 33.41 -3.40
C LEU A 149 10.25 33.74 -2.11
N SER A 150 9.70 34.69 -1.35
CA SER A 150 10.09 34.98 0.03
C SER A 150 9.51 33.96 1.01
N ASP A 151 10.08 33.92 2.22
CA ASP A 151 9.57 33.06 3.31
C ASP A 151 8.10 33.36 3.65
N GLU A 152 7.67 34.62 3.54
CA GLU A 152 6.27 35.00 3.71
C GLU A 152 5.37 34.40 2.62
N GLU A 153 5.82 34.41 1.36
CA GLU A 153 5.07 33.83 0.24
C GLU A 153 5.02 32.31 0.32
N ILE A 154 6.13 31.65 0.68
CA ILE A 154 6.18 30.20 0.89
C ILE A 154 5.20 29.79 1.99
N LYS A 155 5.17 30.51 3.12
CA LYS A 155 4.21 30.24 4.20
C LYS A 155 2.77 30.37 3.75
N ILE A 156 2.45 31.29 2.83
CA ILE A 156 1.09 31.41 2.31
C ILE A 156 0.74 30.18 1.46
N VAL A 157 1.67 29.71 0.63
CA VAL A 157 1.49 28.52 -0.24
C VAL A 157 1.38 27.23 0.57
N GLU A 158 2.16 27.06 1.63
CA GLU A 158 2.11 25.83 2.45
C GLU A 158 0.90 25.73 3.38
N ASN A 159 0.20 26.84 3.63
CA ASN A 159 -0.97 26.90 4.52
C ASN A 159 -2.33 26.95 3.77
N SER A 160 -2.33 26.87 2.44
CA SER A 160 -3.54 26.87 1.59
C SER A 160 -4.02 25.47 1.25
#